data_AF-A0A2V2EJ78-F1
#
_entry.id   AF-A0A2V2EJ78-F1
#
_cell.length_a   1.000
_cell.length_b   1.000
_cell.length_c   1.000
_cell.angle_alpha   90.00
_cell.angle_beta   90.00
_cell.angle_gamma   90.00
#
_symmetry.space_group_name_H-M   'P 1'
#
loop_
_entity.id
_entity.type
_entity.pdbx_description
1 polymer ?
#
loop_
_entity_poly.entity_id
_entity_poly.type
_entity_poly.pdbx_seq_one_letter_code
_entity_poly.pdbx_strand_id
1 'polypeptide(L)'
;MEFYKIEFADGRFWFREDDGQEAVELTQEQLGLLLDRLSVMYHAGNLPLTMRKYVMMYYTNETKEYVSLAECPSLVVCPERLTRKLGAGIEAEGVALTFLDGDEENRVMISIDSDVETRGVNILETWQMMEILTDGLNDAEVTDEVLLSAETKLKLSELKRKLDNYRASKPEENMSEITWYWQKEDNNWQAVDWESEPKGDVRFDLPLSQGHLYLAYQADGTVILGQKRYPWQEKMSAEDVQVLWKALQIND
;
A
#
# COMPACT_ATOMS: atom_id res chain seq x y z
N MET A 1 -16.71 7.04 -25.42
CA MET A 1 -16.17 6.46 -24.19
C MET A 1 -14.79 6.01 -24.59
N GLU A 2 -13.77 6.69 -24.11
CA GLU A 2 -12.39 6.27 -24.34
C GLU A 2 -12.08 5.21 -23.30
N PHE A 3 -11.68 4.02 -23.77
CA PHE A 3 -11.27 2.91 -22.92
C PHE A 3 -9.75 2.95 -22.90
N TYR A 4 -9.17 2.91 -21.71
CA TYR A 4 -7.72 2.91 -21.53
C TYR A 4 -7.33 1.62 -20.82
N LYS A 5 -6.05 1.28 -20.87
CA LYS A 5 -5.50 0.08 -20.24
C LYS A 5 -4.21 0.37 -19.50
N ILE A 6 -4.03 -0.24 -18.32
CA ILE A 6 -2.72 -0.38 -17.67
C ILE A 6 -2.25 -1.80 -17.89
N GLU A 7 -1.26 -1.99 -18.77
CA GLU A 7 -0.70 -3.31 -19.06
C GLU A 7 0.71 -3.45 -18.49
N PHE A 8 1.11 -4.69 -18.18
CA PHE A 8 2.50 -5.03 -17.91
C PHE A 8 3.09 -5.80 -19.09
N ALA A 9 4.00 -5.17 -19.82
CA ALA A 9 4.66 -5.72 -21.00
C ALA A 9 6.16 -5.40 -20.98
N ASP A 10 6.98 -6.36 -21.39
CA ASP A 10 8.44 -6.22 -21.45
C ASP A 10 9.09 -5.76 -20.13
N GLY A 11 8.52 -6.21 -19.00
CA GLY A 11 9.03 -5.88 -17.66
C GLY A 11 8.64 -4.48 -17.18
N ARG A 12 7.69 -3.82 -17.83
CA ARG A 12 7.28 -2.44 -17.53
C ARG A 12 5.76 -2.27 -17.59
N PHE A 13 5.26 -1.32 -16.83
CA PHE A 13 3.86 -0.88 -16.91
C PHE A 13 3.68 0.19 -17.99
N TRP A 14 2.58 0.12 -18.72
CA TRP A 14 2.21 1.08 -19.76
C TRP A 14 0.76 1.49 -19.60
N PHE A 15 0.48 2.79 -19.74
CA PHE A 15 -0.87 3.34 -19.82
C PHE A 15 -1.12 3.78 -21.24
N ARG A 16 -2.13 3.20 -21.89
CA ARG A 16 -2.42 3.45 -23.31
C ARG A 16 -3.91 3.42 -23.61
N GLU A 17 -4.29 4.03 -24.72
CA GLU A 17 -5.61 3.83 -25.31
C GLU A 17 -5.80 2.36 -25.68
N ASP A 18 -7.01 1.85 -25.45
CA ASP A 18 -7.40 0.52 -25.85
C ASP A 18 -7.51 0.46 -27.38
N ASP A 19 -6.59 -0.27 -28.01
CA ASP A 19 -6.55 -0.52 -29.44
C ASP A 19 -7.36 -1.76 -29.87
N GLY A 20 -8.12 -2.35 -28.95
CA GLY A 20 -8.93 -3.55 -29.16
C GLY A 20 -8.16 -4.86 -28.99
N GLN A 21 -6.90 -4.82 -28.56
CA GLN A 21 -6.17 -6.02 -28.18
C GLN A 21 -6.55 -6.47 -26.76
N GLU A 22 -6.73 -7.77 -26.59
CA GLU A 22 -6.95 -8.37 -25.27
C GLU A 22 -5.70 -8.13 -24.41
N ALA A 23 -5.88 -7.43 -23.29
CA ALA A 23 -4.78 -7.19 -22.36
C ALA A 23 -4.52 -8.45 -21.55
N VAL A 24 -3.26 -8.63 -21.15
CA VAL A 24 -2.93 -9.65 -20.15
C VAL A 24 -3.44 -9.14 -18.81
N GLU A 25 -4.16 -9.99 -18.07
CA GLU A 25 -4.59 -9.69 -16.71
C GLU A 25 -3.39 -9.34 -15.82
N LEU A 26 -3.58 -8.35 -14.96
CA LEU A 26 -2.65 -8.05 -13.89
C LEU A 26 -2.66 -9.20 -12.88
N THR A 27 -1.49 -9.57 -12.39
CA THR A 27 -1.36 -10.43 -11.21
C THR A 27 -1.81 -9.67 -9.95
N GLN A 28 -2.18 -10.39 -8.89
CA GLN A 28 -2.47 -9.80 -7.57
C GLN A 28 -1.29 -8.96 -7.04
N GLU A 29 -0.05 -9.38 -7.32
CA GLU A 29 1.15 -8.63 -6.95
C GLU A 29 1.22 -7.28 -7.69
N GLN A 30 0.93 -7.26 -8.99
CA GLN A 30 0.91 -6.04 -9.80
C GLN A 30 -0.22 -5.09 -9.39
N LEU A 31 -1.40 -5.61 -9.09
CA LEU A 31 -2.50 -4.80 -8.53
C LEU A 31 -2.14 -4.24 -7.13
N GLY A 32 -1.44 -5.04 -6.31
CA GLY A 32 -0.91 -4.59 -5.03
C GLY A 32 0.11 -3.46 -5.17
N LEU A 33 1.02 -3.55 -6.14
CA LEU A 33 1.95 -2.48 -6.48
C LEU A 33 1.22 -1.21 -6.95
N LEU A 34 0.14 -1.36 -7.71
CA LEU A 34 -0.69 -0.23 -8.14
C LEU A 34 -1.30 0.49 -6.93
N LEU A 35 -1.89 -0.24 -5.99
CA LEU A 35 -2.43 0.34 -4.75
C LEU A 35 -1.34 1.00 -3.91
N ASP A 36 -0.16 0.39 -3.86
CA ASP A 36 1.02 0.97 -3.23
C ASP A 36 1.30 2.37 -3.78
N ARG A 37 1.40 2.50 -5.11
CA ARG A 37 1.67 3.77 -5.78
C ARG A 37 0.53 4.78 -5.61
N LEU A 38 -0.73 4.34 -5.62
CA LEU A 38 -1.87 5.22 -5.35
C LEU A 38 -1.83 5.82 -3.94
N SER A 39 -1.42 5.05 -2.94
CA SER A 39 -1.21 5.56 -1.58
C SER A 39 -0.19 6.68 -1.56
N VAL A 40 0.92 6.46 -2.26
CA VAL A 40 1.98 7.44 -2.30
C VAL A 40 1.51 8.69 -3.05
N MET A 41 0.85 8.54 -4.20
CA MET A 41 0.27 9.65 -4.93
C MET A 41 -0.69 10.46 -4.05
N TYR A 42 -1.54 9.81 -3.26
CA TYR A 42 -2.45 10.51 -2.33
C TYR A 42 -1.73 11.47 -1.37
N HIS A 43 -0.48 11.17 -1.03
CA HIS A 43 0.37 12.02 -0.19
C HIS A 43 1.23 13.03 -0.95
N ALA A 44 1.26 12.99 -2.29
CA ALA A 44 2.00 13.92 -3.10
C ALA A 44 1.29 15.29 -3.17
N GLY A 45 2.01 16.35 -2.79
CA GLY A 45 1.46 17.72 -2.74
C GLY A 45 1.41 18.45 -4.09
N ASN A 46 1.86 17.84 -5.18
CA ASN A 46 2.09 18.46 -6.48
C ASN A 46 1.37 17.74 -7.63
N LEU A 47 0.25 17.08 -7.34
CA LEU A 47 -0.56 16.40 -8.35
C LEU A 47 -1.47 17.36 -9.13
N PRO A 48 -1.78 17.06 -10.42
CA PRO A 48 -2.78 17.78 -11.19
C PRO A 48 -4.16 17.82 -10.51
N LEU A 49 -4.57 16.71 -9.91
CA LEU A 49 -5.86 16.55 -9.22
C LEU A 49 -5.67 16.10 -7.78
N THR A 50 -6.61 16.45 -6.91
CA THR A 50 -6.62 15.94 -5.54
C THR A 50 -7.23 14.54 -5.49
N MET A 51 -6.62 13.62 -4.76
CA MET A 51 -7.16 12.26 -4.58
C MET A 51 -8.07 12.20 -3.36
N ARG A 52 -9.23 11.53 -3.47
CA ARG A 52 -10.00 11.16 -2.28
C ARG A 52 -9.23 10.13 -1.44
N LYS A 53 -9.36 10.27 -0.12
CA LYS A 53 -8.75 9.34 0.85
C LYS A 53 -9.19 7.89 0.63
N TYR A 54 -10.46 7.65 0.32
CA TYR A 54 -10.99 6.29 0.22
C TYR A 54 -11.14 5.84 -1.23
N VAL A 55 -10.69 4.63 -1.51
CA VAL A 55 -10.96 3.88 -2.73
C VAL A 55 -11.94 2.75 -2.45
N MET A 56 -12.65 2.29 -3.48
CA MET A 56 -13.51 1.12 -3.41
C MET A 56 -12.78 -0.07 -4.01
N MET A 57 -12.52 -1.11 -3.21
CA MET A 57 -12.04 -2.40 -3.68
C MET A 57 -13.21 -3.29 -4.11
N TYR A 58 -12.97 -4.09 -5.15
CA TYR A 58 -13.87 -5.10 -5.69
C TYR A 58 -13.21 -6.46 -5.59
N TYR A 59 -13.98 -7.48 -5.23
CA TYR A 59 -13.48 -8.83 -4.99
C TYR A 59 -14.32 -9.89 -5.73
N THR A 60 -13.72 -11.05 -5.98
CA THR A 60 -14.32 -12.18 -6.73
C THR A 60 -15.62 -12.75 -6.17
N ASN A 61 -15.97 -12.42 -4.92
CA ASN A 61 -17.23 -12.79 -4.29
C ASN A 61 -18.30 -11.68 -4.34
N GLU A 62 -18.15 -10.71 -5.24
CA GLU A 62 -19.04 -9.54 -5.39
C GLU A 62 -19.04 -8.57 -4.19
N THR A 63 -18.20 -8.81 -3.18
CA THR A 63 -18.04 -7.90 -2.03
C THR A 63 -17.33 -6.62 -2.48
N LYS A 64 -17.72 -5.51 -1.86
CA LYS A 64 -17.11 -4.20 -2.08
C LYS A 64 -16.69 -3.60 -0.75
N GLU A 65 -15.55 -2.91 -0.74
CA GLU A 65 -14.97 -2.37 0.47
C GLU A 65 -14.35 -0.99 0.27
N TYR A 66 -14.60 -0.08 1.20
CA TYR A 66 -13.86 1.20 1.24
C TYR A 66 -12.52 1.04 1.95
N VAL A 67 -11.45 1.35 1.24
CA VAL A 67 -10.07 1.26 1.72
C VAL A 67 -9.44 2.64 1.72
N SER A 68 -8.78 3.00 2.82
CA SER A 68 -8.07 4.28 2.95
C SER A 68 -6.70 4.22 2.27
N LEU A 69 -6.44 5.14 1.35
CA LEU A 69 -5.12 5.38 0.75
C LEU A 69 -4.12 6.01 1.71
N ALA A 70 -4.60 6.62 2.80
CA ALA A 70 -3.74 7.15 3.86
C ALA A 70 -3.08 6.04 4.71
N GLU A 71 -3.51 4.79 4.50
CA GLU A 71 -2.95 3.59 5.10
C GLU A 71 -2.20 2.82 4.02
N CYS A 72 -1.25 1.94 4.38
CA CYS A 72 -0.49 1.13 3.43
C CYS A 72 -1.43 0.14 2.69
N PRO A 73 -1.96 0.48 1.51
CA PRO A 73 -3.12 -0.19 0.93
C PRO A 73 -2.69 -1.36 0.06
N SER A 74 -1.41 -1.47 -0.30
CA SER A 74 -0.82 -2.67 -0.88
C SER A 74 -0.92 -3.88 0.05
N LEU A 75 -0.91 -3.66 1.37
CA LEU A 75 -1.18 -4.73 2.33
C LEU A 75 -2.65 -5.18 2.33
N VAL A 76 -3.55 -4.40 1.76
CA VAL A 76 -4.98 -4.69 1.74
C VAL A 76 -5.32 -5.80 0.73
N VAL A 77 -4.45 -6.03 -0.26
CA VAL A 77 -4.51 -7.20 -1.15
C VAL A 77 -3.67 -8.38 -0.65
N CYS A 78 -3.18 -8.33 0.59
CA CYS A 78 -2.47 -9.46 1.20
C CYS A 78 -3.38 -10.70 1.25
N PRO A 79 -2.95 -11.87 0.69
CA PRO A 79 -3.77 -13.08 0.67
C PRO A 79 -4.27 -13.51 2.05
N GLU A 80 -3.45 -13.35 3.10
CA GLU A 80 -3.79 -13.68 4.48
C GLU A 80 -4.94 -12.82 5.00
N ARG A 81 -4.96 -11.54 4.66
CA ARG A 81 -6.06 -10.63 4.98
C ARG A 81 -7.34 -11.10 4.34
N LEU A 82 -7.30 -11.28 3.01
CA LEU A 82 -8.46 -11.64 2.21
C LEU A 82 -9.02 -12.99 2.66
N THR A 83 -8.13 -13.96 2.90
CA THR A 83 -8.50 -15.30 3.39
C THR A 83 -9.25 -15.22 4.72
N ARG A 84 -8.83 -14.38 5.66
CA ARG A 84 -9.52 -14.25 6.95
C ARG A 84 -10.80 -13.44 6.90
N LYS A 85 -10.79 -12.33 6.17
CA LYS A 85 -11.92 -11.40 6.13
C LYS A 85 -13.03 -11.90 5.22
N LEU A 86 -12.67 -12.43 4.06
CA LEU A 86 -13.61 -12.77 2.97
C LEU A 86 -13.67 -14.27 2.67
N GLY A 87 -12.71 -15.05 3.17
CA GLY A 87 -12.63 -16.50 2.96
C GLY A 87 -11.55 -16.89 1.96
N ALA A 88 -11.21 -18.19 1.95
CA ALA A 88 -10.20 -18.73 1.04
C ALA A 88 -10.64 -18.61 -0.43
N GLY A 89 -9.69 -18.27 -1.31
CA GLY A 89 -9.92 -18.13 -2.75
C GLY A 89 -10.58 -16.81 -3.17
N ILE A 90 -10.69 -15.84 -2.24
CA ILE A 90 -11.15 -14.49 -2.58
C ILE A 90 -9.94 -13.64 -2.95
N GLU A 91 -10.04 -13.01 -4.12
CA GLU A 91 -9.00 -12.18 -4.72
C GLU A 91 -9.56 -10.80 -5.07
N ALA A 92 -8.69 -9.81 -5.24
CA ALA A 92 -9.09 -8.49 -5.69
C ALA A 92 -9.28 -8.49 -7.22
N GLU A 93 -10.38 -7.91 -7.68
CA GLU A 93 -10.74 -7.79 -9.10
C GLU A 93 -10.57 -6.36 -9.64
N GLY A 94 -10.40 -5.38 -8.76
CA GLY A 94 -10.18 -4.00 -9.17
C GLY A 94 -10.37 -3.00 -8.07
N VAL A 95 -10.12 -1.74 -8.43
CA VAL A 95 -10.19 -0.58 -7.54
C VAL A 95 -10.86 0.58 -8.26
N ALA A 96 -11.86 1.20 -7.62
CA ALA A 96 -12.40 2.49 -8.04
C ALA A 96 -11.91 3.61 -7.13
N LEU A 97 -11.48 4.71 -7.72
CA LEU A 97 -10.99 5.89 -7.05
C LEU A 97 -11.62 7.16 -7.62
N THR A 98 -11.48 8.26 -6.90
CA THR A 98 -11.98 9.57 -7.32
C THR A 98 -10.87 10.61 -7.22
N PHE A 99 -10.60 11.23 -8.36
CA PHE A 99 -9.83 12.46 -8.46
C PHE A 99 -10.78 13.66 -8.42
N LEU A 100 -10.34 14.74 -7.79
CA LEU A 100 -11.12 15.94 -7.53
C LEU A 100 -10.43 17.14 -8.19
N ASP A 101 -11.22 17.89 -8.94
CA ASP A 101 -10.90 19.25 -9.40
C ASP A 101 -11.88 20.22 -8.72
N GLY A 102 -11.45 20.80 -7.59
CA GLY A 102 -12.36 21.51 -6.69
C GLY A 102 -13.49 20.60 -6.21
N ASP A 103 -14.73 20.90 -6.63
CA ASP A 103 -15.93 20.12 -6.31
C ASP A 103 -16.27 19.06 -7.38
N GLU A 104 -15.58 19.04 -8.52
CA GLU A 104 -15.86 18.13 -9.63
C GLU A 104 -15.21 16.76 -9.40
N GLU A 105 -16.00 15.69 -9.57
CA GLU A 105 -15.53 14.31 -9.42
C GLU A 105 -15.14 13.70 -10.77
N ASN A 106 -13.91 13.19 -10.85
CA ASN A 106 -13.43 12.35 -11.94
C ASN A 106 -13.19 10.95 -11.37
N ARG A 107 -14.09 10.01 -11.69
CA ARG A 107 -14.05 8.63 -11.22
C ARG A 107 -13.23 7.79 -12.18
N VAL A 108 -12.34 7.00 -11.61
CA VAL A 108 -11.52 6.03 -12.34
C VAL A 108 -11.77 4.66 -11.73
N MET A 109 -11.95 3.65 -12.56
CA MET A 109 -11.97 2.24 -12.16
C MET A 109 -10.82 1.55 -12.89
N ILE A 110 -10.02 0.79 -12.15
CA ILE A 110 -8.92 -0.02 -12.69
C ILE A 110 -9.26 -1.46 -12.34
N SER A 111 -9.43 -2.32 -13.34
CA SER A 111 -9.72 -3.75 -13.13
C SER A 111 -8.45 -4.58 -13.17
N ILE A 112 -8.56 -5.82 -12.68
CA ILE A 112 -7.51 -6.83 -12.83
C ILE A 112 -7.32 -7.24 -14.30
N ASP A 113 -8.34 -7.08 -15.13
CA ASP A 113 -8.28 -7.31 -16.58
C ASP A 113 -7.49 -6.21 -17.32
N SER A 114 -6.77 -5.35 -16.59
CA SER A 114 -6.01 -4.21 -17.07
C SER A 114 -6.85 -3.05 -17.60
N ASP A 115 -8.18 -3.15 -17.58
CA ASP A 115 -9.07 -2.09 -18.07
C ASP A 115 -9.13 -0.90 -17.13
N VAL A 116 -9.13 0.29 -17.71
CA VAL A 116 -9.30 1.56 -17.02
C VAL A 116 -10.53 2.29 -17.58
N GLU A 117 -11.57 2.37 -16.76
CA GLU A 117 -12.76 3.16 -17.06
C GLU A 117 -12.68 4.53 -16.39
N THR A 118 -12.87 5.60 -17.16
CA THR A 118 -12.92 6.96 -16.64
C THR A 118 -14.31 7.57 -16.83
N ARG A 119 -14.78 8.31 -15.82
CA ARG A 119 -16.02 9.09 -15.86
C ARG A 119 -15.80 10.42 -15.19
N GLY A 120 -15.89 11.51 -15.94
CA GLY A 120 -15.66 12.84 -15.43
C GLY A 120 -15.57 13.86 -16.55
N VAL A 121 -15.37 15.12 -16.19
CA VAL A 121 -15.26 16.24 -17.14
C VAL A 121 -13.82 16.61 -17.45
N ASN A 122 -12.88 16.23 -16.58
CA ASN A 122 -11.48 16.63 -16.68
C ASN A 122 -10.59 15.46 -17.14
N ILE A 123 -10.80 15.04 -18.39
CA ILE A 123 -10.16 13.86 -19.01
C ILE A 123 -8.64 14.03 -19.10
N LEU A 124 -8.16 15.23 -19.48
CA LEU A 124 -6.73 15.48 -19.66
C LEU A 124 -5.95 15.36 -18.34
N GLU A 125 -6.46 15.95 -17.27
CA GLU A 125 -5.80 15.86 -15.95
C GLU A 125 -5.95 14.47 -15.35
N THR A 126 -7.07 13.78 -15.60
CA THR A 126 -7.22 12.36 -15.26
C THR A 126 -6.17 11.51 -15.98
N TRP A 127 -5.92 11.75 -17.27
CA TRP A 127 -4.88 11.07 -18.03
C TRP A 127 -3.49 11.33 -17.43
N GLN A 128 -3.16 12.58 -17.09
CA GLN A 128 -1.90 12.93 -16.43
C GLN A 128 -1.72 12.23 -15.09
N MET A 129 -2.79 12.09 -14.30
CA MET A 129 -2.76 11.30 -13.06
C MET A 129 -2.40 9.83 -13.34
N MET A 130 -2.96 9.24 -14.40
CA MET A 130 -2.67 7.86 -14.78
C MET A 130 -1.24 7.67 -15.32
N GLU A 131 -0.70 8.65 -16.05
CA GLU A 131 0.71 8.66 -16.45
C GLU A 131 1.63 8.71 -15.23
N ILE A 132 1.38 9.59 -14.26
CA ILE A 132 2.15 9.67 -13.01
C ILE A 132 2.11 8.34 -12.26
N LEU A 133 0.94 7.72 -12.15
CA LEU A 133 0.78 6.40 -11.52
C LEU A 133 1.65 5.35 -12.22
N THR A 134 1.58 5.30 -13.55
CA THR A 134 2.27 4.29 -14.37
C THR A 134 3.78 4.49 -14.39
N ASP A 135 4.24 5.73 -14.46
CA ASP A 135 5.66 6.07 -14.30
C ASP A 135 6.14 5.66 -12.91
N GLY A 136 5.37 5.96 -11.87
CA GLY A 136 5.65 5.52 -10.51
C GLY A 136 5.73 4.00 -10.37
N LEU A 137 4.88 3.24 -11.06
CA LEU A 137 4.93 1.77 -11.07
C LEU A 137 6.20 1.21 -11.70
N ASN A 138 6.79 1.93 -12.65
CA ASN A 138 8.05 1.58 -13.28
C ASN A 138 9.28 1.97 -12.46
N ASP A 139 9.10 2.84 -11.45
CA ASP A 139 10.19 3.20 -10.56
C ASP A 139 10.53 2.07 -9.60
N ALA A 140 11.81 1.73 -9.56
CA ALA A 140 12.35 0.82 -8.58
C ALA A 140 12.20 1.40 -7.16
N GLU A 141 11.83 0.55 -6.20
CA GLU A 141 11.97 0.86 -4.78
C GLU A 141 13.45 1.13 -4.49
N VAL A 142 13.79 2.31 -3.98
CA VAL A 142 15.20 2.74 -3.95
C VAL A 142 15.92 2.31 -2.69
N THR A 143 15.28 2.13 -1.53
CA THR A 143 16.01 1.74 -0.31
C THR A 143 15.08 1.30 0.83
N ASP A 144 15.50 0.27 1.57
CA ASP A 144 15.16 0.01 2.97
C ASP A 144 16.06 0.90 3.86
N GLU A 145 15.67 2.16 4.07
CA GLU A 145 16.47 3.09 4.87
C GLU A 145 16.20 2.88 6.37
N VAL A 146 17.26 2.67 7.16
CA VAL A 146 17.16 2.68 8.63
C VAL A 146 17.00 4.12 9.09
N LEU A 147 15.82 4.43 9.63
CA LEU A 147 15.51 5.74 10.19
C LEU A 147 15.87 5.81 11.67
N LEU A 148 15.60 4.73 12.41
CA LEU A 148 15.93 4.63 13.83
C LEU A 148 16.10 3.17 14.27
N SER A 149 16.83 2.95 15.35
CA SER A 149 17.00 1.63 15.97
C SER A 149 16.94 1.73 17.48
N ALA A 150 16.26 0.79 18.13
CA ALA A 150 16.20 0.71 19.59
C ALA A 150 17.54 0.24 20.15
N GLU A 151 18.08 0.97 21.13
CA GLU A 151 19.24 0.50 21.90
C GLU A 151 18.86 -0.65 22.84
N THR A 152 17.66 -0.57 23.42
CA THR A 152 17.11 -1.63 24.28
C THR A 152 16.48 -2.76 23.46
N LYS A 153 16.95 -3.99 23.72
CA LYS A 153 16.40 -5.21 23.10
C LYS A 153 15.00 -5.51 23.63
N LEU A 154 14.01 -5.55 22.74
CA LEU A 154 12.63 -5.85 23.07
C LEU A 154 12.33 -7.33 22.84
N LYS A 155 11.41 -7.88 23.64
CA LYS A 155 10.78 -9.16 23.31
C LYS A 155 9.77 -8.93 22.20
N LEU A 156 9.68 -9.84 21.23
CA LEU A 156 8.75 -9.70 20.13
C LEU A 156 7.28 -9.64 20.58
N SER A 157 6.91 -10.39 21.63
CA SER A 157 5.57 -10.29 22.23
C SER A 157 5.26 -8.91 22.81
N GLU A 158 6.28 -8.22 23.31
CA GLU A 158 6.13 -6.84 23.77
C GLU A 158 5.96 -5.87 22.61
N LEU A 159 6.71 -6.06 21.52
CA LEU A 159 6.58 -5.26 20.30
C LEU A 159 5.18 -5.43 19.69
N LYS A 160 4.68 -6.66 19.56
CA LYS A 160 3.32 -6.94 19.06
C LYS A 160 2.25 -6.24 19.89
N ARG A 161 2.34 -6.34 21.23
CA ARG A 161 1.42 -5.64 22.14
C ARG A 161 1.46 -4.11 21.97
N LYS A 162 2.65 -3.53 21.78
CA LYS A 162 2.79 -2.08 21.51
C LYS A 162 2.12 -1.71 20.18
N LEU A 163 2.28 -2.54 19.14
CA LEU A 163 1.62 -2.35 17.86
C LEU A 163 0.10 -2.50 17.94
N ASP A 164 -0.40 -3.47 18.70
CA ASP A 164 -1.85 -3.63 18.92
C ASP A 164 -2.45 -2.40 19.62
N ASN A 165 -1.77 -1.88 20.64
CA ASN A 165 -2.18 -0.66 21.32
C ASN A 165 -2.15 0.56 20.38
N TYR A 166 -1.10 0.66 19.55
CA TYR A 166 -1.00 1.71 18.55
C TYR A 166 -2.17 1.63 17.56
N ARG A 167 -2.48 0.43 17.05
CA ARG A 167 -3.58 0.19 16.14
C ARG A 167 -4.93 0.55 16.77
N ALA A 168 -5.18 0.09 18.00
CA ALA A 168 -6.41 0.43 18.71
C ALA A 168 -6.56 1.94 19.00
N SER A 169 -5.46 2.70 19.01
CA SER A 169 -5.46 4.13 19.31
C SER A 169 -5.72 5.03 18.10
N LYS A 170 -5.71 4.51 16.87
CA LYS A 170 -6.00 5.33 15.68
C LYS A 170 -7.40 5.03 15.13
N PRO A 171 -8.16 6.06 14.76
CA PRO A 171 -9.58 5.94 14.40
C PRO A 171 -9.83 5.39 12.98
N GLU A 172 -8.79 4.96 12.26
CA GLU A 172 -8.91 4.39 10.92
C GLU A 172 -9.48 2.96 10.93
N GLU A 173 -10.51 2.72 10.10
CA GLU A 173 -11.24 1.44 10.07
C GLU A 173 -10.36 0.26 9.64
N ASN A 174 -9.53 0.42 8.59
CA ASN A 174 -8.82 -0.70 7.97
C ASN A 174 -7.58 -1.13 8.74
N MET A 175 -6.96 -0.23 9.52
CA MET A 175 -5.75 -0.54 10.28
C MET A 175 -6.01 -1.62 11.34
N SER A 176 -7.23 -1.67 11.90
CA SER A 176 -7.64 -2.72 12.83
C SER A 176 -7.68 -4.11 12.19
N GLU A 177 -7.75 -4.18 10.86
CA GLU A 177 -7.85 -5.43 10.12
C GLU A 177 -6.49 -6.01 9.77
N ILE A 178 -5.40 -5.23 9.90
CA ILE A 178 -4.03 -5.69 9.67
C ILE A 178 -3.65 -6.69 10.76
N THR A 179 -3.85 -7.96 10.46
CA THR A 179 -3.67 -9.09 11.37
C THR A 179 -2.61 -10.07 10.84
N TRP A 180 -1.59 -9.55 10.17
CA TRP A 180 -0.43 -10.30 9.70
C TRP A 180 0.84 -9.47 9.82
N TYR A 181 1.98 -10.14 9.65
CA TYR A 181 3.31 -9.55 9.52
C TYR A 181 4.12 -10.34 8.50
N TRP A 182 5.22 -9.77 8.02
CA TRP A 182 6.14 -10.49 7.13
C TRP A 182 7.20 -11.22 7.94
N GLN A 183 7.48 -12.46 7.58
CA GLN A 183 8.57 -13.25 8.17
C GLN A 183 9.51 -13.71 7.08
N LYS A 184 10.81 -13.67 7.36
CA LYS A 184 11.83 -14.18 6.44
C LYS A 184 12.12 -15.66 6.72
N GLU A 185 11.79 -16.53 5.78
CA GLU A 185 12.14 -17.96 5.78
C GLU A 185 12.90 -18.30 4.49
N ASP A 186 14.05 -18.97 4.61
CA ASP A 186 14.88 -19.39 3.47
C ASP A 186 15.18 -18.28 2.44
N ASN A 187 15.42 -17.06 2.94
CA ASN A 187 15.60 -15.81 2.18
C ASN A 187 14.37 -15.24 1.47
N ASN A 188 13.19 -15.84 1.63
CA ASN A 188 11.93 -15.32 1.10
C ASN A 188 11.10 -14.68 2.21
N TRP A 189 10.46 -13.56 1.90
CA TRP A 189 9.47 -12.96 2.78
C TRP A 189 8.11 -13.58 2.50
N GLN A 190 7.43 -14.01 3.55
CA GLN A 190 6.05 -14.49 3.47
C GLN A 190 5.19 -13.80 4.52
N ALA A 191 3.92 -13.62 4.21
CA ALA A 191 2.96 -13.11 5.17
C ALA A 191 2.61 -14.23 6.17
N VAL A 192 2.54 -13.85 7.44
CA VAL A 192 2.32 -14.76 8.57
C VAL A 192 1.26 -14.16 9.47
N ASP A 193 0.42 -15.03 10.03
CA ASP A 193 -0.64 -14.62 10.94
C ASP A 193 -0.11 -13.89 12.17
N TRP A 194 -0.77 -12.79 12.54
CA TRP A 194 -0.45 -12.01 13.72
C TRP A 194 -0.34 -12.89 14.96
N GLU A 195 -1.19 -13.89 15.15
CA GLU A 195 -1.15 -14.77 16.32
C GLU A 195 -0.09 -15.88 16.22
N SER A 196 0.51 -16.11 15.05
CA SER A 196 1.52 -17.16 14.88
C SER A 196 2.81 -16.86 15.64
N GLU A 197 3.48 -17.93 16.06
CA GLU A 197 4.82 -17.86 16.65
C GLU A 197 5.85 -17.47 15.58
N PRO A 198 6.51 -16.32 15.76
CA PRO A 198 7.50 -15.83 14.80
C PRO A 198 8.79 -16.63 14.85
N LYS A 199 9.43 -16.81 13.69
CA LYS A 199 10.74 -17.44 13.53
C LYS A 199 11.66 -16.51 12.74
N GLY A 200 12.83 -16.21 13.29
CA GLY A 200 13.84 -15.38 12.62
C GLY A 200 13.47 -13.90 12.57
N ASP A 201 13.85 -13.24 11.48
CA ASP A 201 13.62 -11.82 11.28
C ASP A 201 12.18 -11.58 10.80
N VAL A 202 11.51 -10.59 11.40
CA VAL A 202 10.14 -10.23 11.06
C VAL A 202 10.01 -8.75 10.75
N ARG A 203 9.06 -8.38 9.89
CA ARG A 203 8.78 -7.01 9.48
C ARG A 203 7.30 -6.69 9.65
N PHE A 204 7.03 -5.58 10.31
CA PHE A 204 5.70 -5.03 10.50
C PHE A 204 5.56 -3.77 9.66
N ASP A 205 4.87 -3.86 8.52
CA ASP A 205 4.60 -2.67 7.73
C ASP A 205 3.58 -1.78 8.47
N LEU A 206 3.92 -0.49 8.59
CA LEU A 206 3.17 0.51 9.32
C LEU A 206 2.33 1.34 8.34
N PRO A 207 1.02 1.44 8.52
CA PRO A 207 0.15 2.23 7.64
C PRO A 207 0.23 3.70 8.01
N LEU A 208 1.16 4.46 7.41
CA LEU A 208 1.39 5.87 7.74
C LEU A 208 1.63 6.75 6.51
N SER A 209 1.40 8.05 6.72
CA SER A 209 1.19 9.07 5.70
C SER A 209 2.41 9.56 4.93
N GLN A 210 3.61 9.05 5.22
CA GLN A 210 4.86 9.53 4.61
C GLN A 210 5.81 8.36 4.35
N GLY A 211 5.51 7.61 3.31
CA GLY A 211 6.30 6.45 2.87
C GLY A 211 5.91 5.15 3.57
N HIS A 212 6.31 4.05 2.94
CA HIS A 212 6.05 2.70 3.42
C HIS A 212 6.98 2.42 4.59
N LEU A 213 6.58 2.86 5.78
CA LEU A 213 7.32 2.64 7.01
C LEU A 213 7.17 1.19 7.44
N TYR A 214 8.21 0.66 8.07
CA TYR A 214 8.16 -0.68 8.65
C TYR A 214 8.95 -0.73 9.95
N LEU A 215 8.56 -1.64 10.84
CA LEU A 215 9.40 -2.07 11.94
C LEU A 215 10.00 -3.43 11.62
N ALA A 216 11.32 -3.49 11.48
CA ALA A 216 12.04 -4.75 11.42
C ALA A 216 12.43 -5.17 12.83
N TYR A 217 12.12 -6.40 13.19
CA TYR A 217 12.57 -7.07 14.40
C TYR A 217 13.56 -8.15 14.00
N GLN A 218 14.77 -8.05 14.54
CA GLN A 218 15.82 -9.04 14.31
C GLN A 218 15.79 -10.11 15.39
N ALA A 219 16.26 -11.32 15.05
CA ALA A 219 16.30 -12.45 15.98
C ALA A 219 17.05 -12.16 17.30
N ASP A 220 17.94 -11.16 17.30
CA ASP A 220 18.71 -10.76 18.49
C ASP A 220 17.95 -9.76 19.40
N GLY A 221 16.71 -9.39 19.06
CA GLY A 221 15.86 -8.46 19.80
C GLY A 221 15.96 -7.00 19.38
N THR A 222 16.79 -6.67 18.39
CA THR A 222 16.90 -5.33 17.82
C THR A 222 15.62 -4.95 17.07
N VAL A 223 15.13 -3.73 17.31
CA VAL A 223 13.99 -3.16 16.58
C VAL A 223 14.48 -1.97 15.78
N ILE A 224 14.12 -1.95 14.50
CA ILE A 224 14.51 -0.92 13.53
C ILE A 224 13.25 -0.33 12.95
N LEU A 225 13.09 0.99 13.02
CA LEU A 225 12.16 1.73 12.16
C LEU A 225 12.87 2.03 10.85
N GLY A 226 12.31 1.51 9.77
CA GLY A 226 12.77 1.80 8.42
C GLY A 226 11.71 2.45 7.55
N GLN A 227 12.16 3.00 6.43
CA GLN A 227 11.32 3.55 5.37
C GLN A 227 11.70 2.91 4.05
N LYS A 228 10.70 2.35 3.38
CA LYS A 228 10.75 2.08 1.94
C LYS A 228 10.28 3.31 1.19
N ARG A 229 11.03 3.67 0.16
CA ARG A 229 10.74 4.86 -0.65
C ARG A 229 11.07 4.69 -2.12
N TYR A 230 10.35 5.43 -2.95
CA TYR A 230 10.61 5.62 -4.38
C TYR A 230 11.46 6.88 -4.63
N PRO A 231 12.08 7.04 -5.81
CA PRO A 231 13.00 8.15 -6.08
C PRO A 231 12.39 9.54 -5.84
N TRP A 232 11.08 9.66 -6.03
CA TRP A 232 10.29 10.88 -5.97
C TRP A 232 9.61 11.12 -4.61
N GLN A 233 9.76 10.20 -3.64
CA GLN A 233 9.31 10.42 -2.27
C GLN A 233 10.37 11.10 -1.42
N GLU A 234 9.95 12.12 -0.66
CA GLU A 234 10.80 12.71 0.36
C GLU A 234 11.06 11.72 1.51
N LYS A 235 12.29 11.74 2.01
CA LYS A 235 12.64 11.04 3.24
C LYS A 235 11.87 11.65 4.41
N MET A 236 11.37 10.80 5.31
CA MET A 236 10.72 11.27 6.54
C MET A 236 11.65 12.15 7.36
N SER A 237 11.15 13.29 7.85
CA SER A 237 11.95 14.22 8.64
C SER A 237 12.35 13.58 9.99
N ALA A 238 13.49 13.97 10.54
CA ALA A 238 13.92 13.44 11.84
C ALA A 238 12.92 13.73 12.98
N GLU A 239 12.19 14.84 12.88
CA GLU A 239 11.12 15.19 13.83
C GLU A 239 9.95 14.21 13.74
N ASP A 240 9.47 13.94 12.52
CA ASP A 240 8.36 13.02 12.29
C ASP A 240 8.73 11.59 12.69
N VAL A 241 9.96 11.14 12.40
CA VAL A 241 10.49 9.85 12.86
C VAL A 241 10.44 9.73 14.38
N GLN A 242 10.84 10.77 15.10
CA GLN A 242 10.85 10.79 16.57
C GLN A 242 9.44 10.82 17.17
N VAL A 243 8.52 11.58 16.56
CA VAL A 243 7.11 11.59 16.98
C VAL A 243 6.50 10.20 16.83
N LEU A 244 6.75 9.54 15.71
CA LEU A 244 6.27 8.19 15.46
C LEU A 244 6.87 7.17 16.43
N TRP A 245 8.20 7.18 16.63
CA TRP A 245 8.88 6.24 17.53
C TRP A 245 8.32 6.31 18.95
N LYS A 246 8.07 7.53 19.44
CA LYS A 246 7.40 7.78 20.73
C LYS A 246 5.95 7.30 20.74
N ALA A 247 5.20 7.51 19.65
CA ALA A 247 3.82 7.04 19.54
C ALA A 247 3.72 5.51 19.57
N LEU A 248 4.71 4.81 19.01
CA LEU A 248 4.86 3.35 19.09
C LEU A 248 5.32 2.88 20.48
N GLN A 249 5.65 3.82 21.38
CA GLN A 249 6.16 3.56 22.73
C GLN A 249 7.41 2.66 22.73
N ILE A 250 8.22 2.72 21.68
CA ILE A 250 9.51 2.04 21.65
C ILE A 250 10.48 2.98 22.37
N ASN A 251 11.01 2.52 23.51
CA ASN A 251 11.94 3.31 24.32
C ASN A 251 13.37 2.92 23.96
N ASP A 252 14.27 3.90 24.02
CA ASP A 252 15.72 3.66 24.01
C ASP A 252 16.19 3.13 25.36
#